data_AF-A0A653VES2-F1
#
_entry.id   AF-A0A653VES2-F1
#
_cell.length_a   1.000
_cell.length_b   1.000
_cell.length_c   1.000
_cell.angle_alpha   90.00
_cell.angle_beta   90.00
_cell.angle_gamma   90.00
#
_symmetry.space_group_name_H-M   'P 1'
#
loop_
_entity.id
_entity.type
_entity.pdbx_description
1 polymer ?
#
loop_
_entity_poly.entity_id
_entity_poly.type
_entity_poly.pdbx_seq_one_letter_code
_entity_poly.pdbx_strand_id
1 'polypeptide(L)'
;MVKTADHKTVAGVGQTIRYNFAVTNTGNITIRNAQIEDRDFTGTGKLSAITCPADISTLAPGATVDCTATYVTTAADVTAGAISNSAVVAGDPPFGGGRIPSDPSTAVVTLKPGPSGLAFTGASVETPIGIALILLLGGAALFTITRRRRRA
;
A
#
# COMPACT_ATOMS: atom_id res chain seq x y z
N MET A 1 -18.06 -19.28 5.60
CA MET A 1 -17.78 -17.89 5.16
C MET A 1 -16.83 -17.95 3.98
N VAL A 2 -16.95 -17.01 3.04
CA VAL A 2 -15.97 -16.84 1.97
C VAL A 2 -15.24 -15.51 2.18
N LYS A 3 -13.92 -15.56 2.34
CA LYS A 3 -13.06 -14.38 2.44
C LYS A 3 -12.43 -14.09 1.09
N THR A 4 -12.47 -12.83 0.66
CA THR A 4 -11.84 -12.37 -0.59
C THR A 4 -11.12 -11.05 -0.37
N ALA A 5 -10.07 -10.82 -1.13
CA ALA A 5 -9.47 -9.48 -1.29
C ALA A 5 -9.99 -8.86 -2.60
N ASP A 6 -10.13 -7.54 -2.63
CA ASP A 6 -10.52 -6.79 -3.83
C ASP A 6 -9.46 -6.87 -4.96
N HIS A 7 -8.20 -7.11 -4.60
CA HIS A 7 -7.10 -7.33 -5.53
C HIS A 7 -6.41 -8.66 -5.27
N LYS A 8 -6.10 -9.40 -6.34
CA LYS A 8 -5.20 -10.57 -6.27
C LYS A 8 -3.72 -10.17 -6.28
N THR A 9 -3.42 -8.97 -6.79
CA THR A 9 -2.05 -8.45 -6.89
C THR A 9 -2.03 -6.96 -6.64
N VAL A 10 -1.04 -6.48 -5.88
CA VAL A 10 -0.80 -5.04 -5.62
C VAL A 10 0.66 -4.69 -5.91
N ALA A 11 0.89 -3.44 -6.36
CA ALA A 11 2.13 -3.05 -7.03
C ALA A 11 3.17 -2.32 -6.16
N GLY A 12 2.93 -2.16 -4.85
CA GLY A 12 3.85 -1.42 -4.00
C GLY A 12 3.34 -1.11 -2.60
N VAL A 13 4.09 -0.26 -1.90
CA VAL A 13 3.83 0.21 -0.54
C VAL A 13 2.68 1.21 -0.52
N GLY A 14 1.91 1.26 0.57
CA GLY A 14 0.84 2.23 0.78
C GLY A 14 -0.45 1.89 0.01
N GLN A 15 -0.51 0.74 -0.65
CA GLN A 15 -1.70 0.30 -1.37
C GLN A 15 -2.74 -0.22 -0.38
N THR A 16 -3.99 0.18 -0.55
CA THR A 16 -5.09 -0.31 0.28
C THR A 16 -5.68 -1.57 -0.33
N ILE A 17 -5.68 -2.65 0.44
CA ILE A 17 -6.39 -3.90 0.16
C ILE A 17 -7.69 -3.87 0.98
N ARG A 18 -8.83 -4.09 0.32
CA ARG A 18 -10.11 -4.28 1.00
C ARG A 18 -10.46 -5.76 1.02
N TYR A 19 -10.61 -6.30 2.23
CA TYR A 19 -11.12 -7.64 2.45
C TYR A 19 -12.64 -7.63 2.58
N ASN A 20 -13.30 -8.57 1.92
CA ASN A 20 -14.71 -8.90 2.11
C ASN A 20 -14.84 -10.27 2.78
N PHE A 21 -15.82 -10.38 3.67
CA PHE A 21 -16.14 -11.59 4.41
C PHE A 21 -17.63 -11.88 4.21
N ALA A 22 -17.94 -12.74 3.24
CA ALA A 22 -19.31 -13.17 2.98
C ALA A 22 -19.69 -14.28 3.96
N VAL A 23 -20.48 -13.92 4.98
CA VAL A 23 -20.96 -14.85 6.01
C VAL A 23 -22.35 -15.35 5.61
N THR A 24 -22.45 -16.63 5.27
CA THR A 24 -23.71 -17.29 4.92
C THR A 24 -24.05 -18.35 5.96
N ASN A 25 -25.31 -18.37 6.42
CA ASN A 25 -25.82 -19.50 7.16
C ASN A 25 -26.29 -20.59 6.19
N THR A 26 -25.47 -21.63 6.01
CA THR A 26 -25.75 -22.77 5.12
C THR A 26 -26.57 -23.87 5.79
N GLY A 27 -26.91 -23.72 7.06
CA GLY A 27 -27.74 -24.67 7.80
C GLY A 27 -29.24 -24.42 7.61
N ASN A 28 -30.04 -25.23 8.29
CA ASN A 28 -31.51 -25.13 8.33
C ASN A 28 -32.05 -24.47 9.60
N ILE A 29 -31.16 -23.97 10.47
CA ILE A 29 -31.51 -23.34 11.75
C ILE A 29 -30.88 -21.94 11.79
N THR A 30 -31.61 -20.96 12.34
CA THR A 30 -31.11 -19.59 12.54
C THR A 30 -29.92 -19.56 13.49
N ILE A 31 -28.82 -18.92 13.07
CA ILE A 31 -27.63 -18.68 13.89
C ILE A 31 -27.69 -17.29 14.50
N ARG A 32 -27.26 -17.15 15.76
CA ARG A 32 -27.20 -15.86 16.48
C ARG A 32 -25.76 -15.45 16.73
N ASN A 33 -25.55 -14.15 16.95
CA ASN A 33 -24.28 -13.56 17.39
C ASN A 33 -23.07 -14.04 16.56
N ALA A 34 -23.20 -14.10 15.23
CA ALA A 34 -22.06 -14.47 14.42
C ALA A 34 -20.98 -13.37 14.55
N GLN A 35 -19.73 -13.78 14.80
CA GLN A 35 -18.59 -12.87 14.80
C GLN A 35 -17.43 -13.50 14.05
N ILE A 36 -16.70 -12.67 13.35
CA ILE A 36 -15.54 -13.05 12.56
C ILE A 36 -14.29 -12.85 13.40
N GLU A 37 -13.41 -13.84 13.39
CA GLU A 37 -12.12 -13.80 14.04
C GLU A 37 -11.03 -13.98 12.98
N ASP A 38 -10.16 -12.97 12.85
CA ASP A 38 -8.94 -13.07 12.07
C ASP A 38 -7.93 -13.91 12.87
N ARG A 39 -7.37 -14.96 12.24
CA ARG A 39 -6.56 -15.97 12.93
C ARG A 39 -5.08 -15.86 12.56
N ASP A 40 -4.82 -15.82 11.26
CA ASP A 40 -3.45 -15.79 10.73
C ASP A 40 -3.36 -14.66 9.70
N PHE A 41 -2.59 -13.63 10.05
CA PHE A 41 -2.33 -12.50 9.18
C PHE A 41 -0.84 -12.28 9.05
N THR A 42 -0.32 -12.40 7.82
CA THR A 42 1.12 -12.24 7.56
C THR A 42 1.49 -10.81 7.19
N GLY A 43 0.53 -9.92 7.04
CA GLY A 43 0.79 -8.50 6.79
C GLY A 43 1.49 -7.87 8.00
N THR A 44 2.52 -7.09 7.72
CA THR A 44 3.39 -6.50 8.75
C THR A 44 2.85 -5.19 9.33
N GLY A 45 1.82 -4.61 8.71
CA GLY A 45 1.07 -3.45 9.20
C GLY A 45 -0.11 -3.84 10.09
N LYS A 46 -0.98 -2.85 10.37
CA LYS A 46 -2.19 -3.07 11.15
C LYS A 46 -3.41 -3.29 10.23
N LEU A 47 -4.08 -4.44 10.37
CA LEU A 47 -5.40 -4.68 9.79
C LEU A 47 -6.46 -3.82 10.52
N SER A 48 -7.40 -3.22 9.80
CA SER A 48 -8.50 -2.48 10.41
C SER A 48 -9.41 -3.39 11.22
N ALA A 49 -10.25 -2.81 12.08
CA ALA A 49 -11.37 -3.55 12.67
C ALA A 49 -12.29 -4.08 11.56
N ILE A 50 -12.86 -5.27 11.79
CA ILE A 50 -13.88 -5.84 10.92
C ILE A 50 -15.20 -5.13 11.21
N THR A 51 -15.82 -4.60 10.15
CA THR A 51 -17.11 -3.91 10.22
C THR A 51 -18.18 -4.74 9.55
N CYS A 52 -19.28 -4.96 10.25
CA CYS A 52 -20.41 -5.77 9.80
C CYS A 52 -21.74 -5.00 9.92
N PRO A 53 -22.70 -5.24 9.02
CA PRO A 53 -24.10 -4.88 9.23
C PRO A 53 -24.67 -5.52 10.51
N ALA A 54 -25.69 -4.88 11.10
CA ALA A 54 -26.36 -5.37 12.32
C ALA A 54 -26.97 -6.77 12.15
N ASP A 55 -27.34 -7.13 10.91
CA ASP A 55 -27.94 -8.41 10.54
C ASP A 55 -27.03 -9.62 10.86
N ILE A 56 -25.72 -9.42 11.05
CA ILE A 56 -24.82 -10.50 11.47
C ILE A 56 -25.19 -11.07 12.86
N SER A 57 -25.90 -10.31 13.68
CA SER A 57 -26.42 -10.77 14.97
C SER A 57 -27.47 -11.88 14.83
N THR A 58 -28.10 -12.02 13.66
CA THR A 58 -29.09 -13.06 13.39
C THR A 58 -29.14 -13.46 11.91
N LEU A 59 -28.65 -14.66 11.62
CA LEU A 59 -28.64 -15.20 10.26
C LEU A 59 -29.68 -16.31 10.15
N ALA A 60 -30.81 -16.01 9.49
CA ALA A 60 -31.77 -17.03 9.08
C ALA A 60 -31.12 -18.04 8.11
N PRO A 61 -31.69 -19.26 7.94
CA PRO A 61 -31.23 -20.19 6.91
C PRO A 61 -31.13 -19.53 5.54
N GLY A 62 -29.97 -19.66 4.88
CA GLY A 62 -29.68 -19.05 3.57
C GLY A 62 -29.35 -17.56 3.59
N ALA A 63 -29.52 -16.86 4.72
CA ALA A 63 -29.16 -15.45 4.82
C ALA A 63 -27.64 -15.25 4.69
N THR A 64 -27.26 -14.16 4.02
CA THR A 64 -25.86 -13.77 3.83
C THR A 64 -25.66 -12.33 4.28
N VAL A 65 -24.55 -12.07 4.96
CA VAL A 65 -24.11 -10.74 5.38
C VAL A 65 -22.64 -10.55 4.98
N ASP A 66 -22.34 -9.42 4.37
CA ASP A 66 -20.99 -9.02 4.00
C ASP A 66 -20.38 -8.11 5.06
N CYS A 67 -19.25 -8.53 5.62
CA CYS A 67 -18.40 -7.69 6.46
C CYS A 67 -17.14 -7.27 5.71
N THR A 68 -16.51 -6.19 6.17
CA THR A 68 -15.30 -5.67 5.52
C THR A 68 -14.21 -5.29 6.52
N ALA A 69 -12.97 -5.35 6.06
CA ALA A 69 -11.80 -4.76 6.71
C ALA A 69 -10.84 -4.22 5.64
N THR A 70 -9.98 -3.28 6.00
CA THR A 70 -8.96 -2.71 5.12
C THR A 70 -7.56 -2.90 5.69
N TYR A 71 -6.60 -2.98 4.80
CA TYR A 71 -5.18 -3.09 5.12
C TYR A 71 -4.35 -2.24 4.18
N VAL A 72 -3.33 -1.55 4.71
CA VAL A 72 -2.40 -0.75 3.91
C VAL A 72 -1.07 -1.48 3.85
N THR A 73 -0.57 -1.76 2.64
CA THR A 73 0.69 -2.49 2.44
C THR A 73 1.90 -1.73 2.95
N THR A 74 2.87 -2.45 3.48
CA THR A 74 4.17 -1.91 3.93
C THR A 74 5.30 -2.29 2.98
N ALA A 75 6.50 -1.71 3.19
CA ALA A 75 7.71 -2.12 2.49
C ALA A 75 8.12 -3.57 2.77
N ALA A 76 7.90 -4.05 4.00
CA ALA A 76 8.22 -5.42 4.37
C ALA A 76 7.29 -6.43 3.66
N ASP A 77 6.02 -6.07 3.46
CA ASP A 77 5.10 -6.92 2.68
C ASP A 77 5.55 -7.05 1.22
N VAL A 78 5.99 -5.94 0.61
CA VAL A 78 6.49 -5.95 -0.78
C VAL A 78 7.73 -6.81 -0.90
N THR A 79 8.58 -6.79 0.14
CA THR A 79 9.79 -7.63 0.21
C THR A 79 9.44 -9.10 0.42
N ALA A 80 8.41 -9.41 1.21
CA ALA A 80 7.89 -10.77 1.39
C ALA A 80 7.18 -11.31 0.14
N GLY A 81 6.68 -10.44 -0.73
CA GLY A 81 6.09 -10.78 -2.04
C GLY A 81 4.66 -11.33 -1.97
N ALA A 82 4.11 -11.61 -0.79
CA ALA A 82 2.72 -11.99 -0.60
C ALA A 82 2.23 -11.66 0.81
N ILE A 83 0.92 -11.38 0.93
CA ILE A 83 0.19 -11.33 2.20
C ILE A 83 -0.85 -12.44 2.17
N SER A 84 -0.87 -13.26 3.21
CA SER A 84 -1.93 -14.23 3.49
C SER A 84 -2.76 -13.74 4.67
N ASN A 85 -4.07 -13.92 4.55
CA ASN A 85 -5.00 -13.62 5.62
C ASN A 85 -6.07 -14.71 5.77
N SER A 86 -6.08 -15.42 6.90
CA SER A 86 -7.04 -16.47 7.28
C SER A 86 -7.99 -15.98 8.38
N ALA A 87 -9.28 -16.27 8.23
CA ALA A 87 -10.29 -15.98 9.26
C ALA A 87 -11.33 -17.09 9.38
N VAL A 88 -11.93 -17.17 10.57
CA VAL A 88 -13.08 -18.03 10.87
C VAL A 88 -14.28 -17.17 11.25
N VAL A 89 -15.49 -17.67 11.04
CA VAL A 89 -16.70 -17.10 11.66
C VAL A 89 -17.26 -18.10 12.65
N ALA A 90 -17.72 -17.63 13.80
CA ALA A 90 -18.38 -18.49 14.78
C ALA A 90 -19.66 -17.84 15.31
N GLY A 91 -20.69 -18.64 15.54
CA GLY A 91 -22.00 -18.18 16.00
C GLY A 91 -22.71 -19.20 16.89
N ASP A 92 -23.81 -18.78 17.49
CA ASP A 92 -24.54 -19.54 18.49
C ASP A 92 -25.80 -20.19 17.88
N PRO A 93 -26.00 -21.51 18.05
CA PRO A 93 -27.27 -22.16 17.74
C PRO A 93 -28.34 -21.78 18.79
N PRO A 94 -29.65 -21.82 18.43
CA PRO A 94 -30.71 -21.33 19.30
C PRO A 94 -31.03 -22.26 20.48
N PHE A 95 -30.61 -23.53 20.43
CA PHE A 95 -30.91 -24.53 21.45
C PHE A 95 -29.74 -24.77 22.43
N GLY A 96 -28.72 -23.89 22.42
CA GLY A 96 -27.47 -24.13 23.14
C GLY A 96 -26.58 -25.16 22.43
N GLY A 97 -25.45 -25.50 23.06
CA GLY A 97 -24.39 -26.33 22.45
C GLY A 97 -23.06 -25.62 22.24
N GLY A 98 -22.97 -24.36 22.65
CA GLY A 98 -21.76 -23.54 22.52
C GLY A 98 -21.62 -22.92 21.14
N ARG A 99 -20.61 -22.06 21.01
CA ARG A 99 -20.33 -21.30 19.79
C ARG A 99 -19.69 -22.22 18.75
N ILE A 100 -20.29 -22.31 17.57
CA ILE A 100 -19.86 -23.22 16.51
C ILE A 100 -19.00 -22.45 15.50
N PRO A 101 -17.71 -22.82 15.32
CA PRO A 101 -16.87 -22.20 14.30
C PRO A 101 -17.14 -22.80 12.92
N SER A 102 -16.93 -22.00 11.88
CA SER A 102 -16.76 -22.47 10.51
C SER A 102 -15.34 -22.99 10.28
N ASP A 103 -15.14 -23.68 9.17
CA ASP A 103 -13.81 -23.86 8.59
C ASP A 103 -13.16 -22.49 8.29
N PRO A 104 -11.82 -22.40 8.36
CA PRO A 104 -11.10 -21.18 8.00
C PRO A 104 -11.24 -20.86 6.51
N SER A 105 -11.28 -19.57 6.19
CA SER A 105 -11.26 -19.06 4.83
C SER A 105 -10.08 -18.09 4.66
N THR A 106 -9.25 -18.36 3.66
CA THR A 106 -7.99 -17.66 3.43
C THR A 106 -8.00 -16.89 2.12
N ALA A 107 -7.57 -15.63 2.18
CA ALA A 107 -7.27 -14.81 1.01
C ALA A 107 -5.76 -14.57 0.92
N VAL A 108 -5.21 -14.66 -0.30
CA VAL A 108 -3.80 -14.37 -0.57
C VAL A 108 -3.71 -13.26 -1.61
N VAL A 109 -2.90 -12.25 -1.31
CA VAL A 109 -2.60 -11.13 -2.21
C VAL A 109 -1.12 -11.15 -2.52
N THR A 110 -0.78 -11.24 -3.81
CA THR A 110 0.62 -11.18 -4.27
C THR A 110 1.09 -9.73 -4.34
N LEU A 111 2.30 -9.45 -3.89
CA LEU A 111 2.94 -8.15 -4.04
C LEU A 111 4.01 -8.27 -5.11
N LYS A 112 3.85 -7.48 -6.18
CA LYS A 112 4.87 -7.35 -7.22
C LYS A 112 5.43 -5.95 -7.09
N PRO A 113 6.75 -5.76 -6.92
CA PRO A 113 7.33 -4.45 -7.09
C PRO A 113 6.91 -3.89 -8.45
N GLY A 114 6.37 -2.67 -8.49
CA GLY A 114 6.14 -1.96 -9.74
C GLY A 114 7.43 -1.92 -10.57
N PRO A 115 7.35 -1.72 -11.91
CA PRO A 115 8.55 -1.59 -12.71
C PRO A 115 9.43 -0.54 -12.03
N SER A 116 10.64 -0.95 -11.65
CA SER A 116 11.62 -0.02 -11.11
C SER A 116 11.87 1.01 -12.20
N GLY A 117 11.19 2.16 -12.11
CA GLY A 117 11.60 3.35 -12.85
C GLY A 117 13.07 3.53 -12.54
N LEU A 118 13.87 3.68 -13.59
CA LEU A 118 15.33 3.80 -13.57
C LEU A 118 15.80 4.54 -12.31
N ALA A 119 16.82 4.03 -11.64
CA ALA A 119 17.47 4.73 -10.54
C ALA A 119 17.73 6.17 -10.99
N PHE A 120 17.12 7.14 -10.30
CA PHE A 120 17.47 8.54 -10.50
C PHE A 120 18.81 8.76 -9.80
N THR A 121 19.91 8.38 -10.45
CA THR A 121 21.26 8.85 -10.08
C THR A 121 21.48 10.26 -10.62
N GLY A 122 20.44 11.09 -10.63
CA GLY A 122 20.54 12.51 -10.85
C GLY A 122 21.17 13.14 -9.61
N ALA A 123 22.47 12.90 -9.41
CA ALA A 123 23.28 13.86 -8.70
C ALA A 123 23.19 15.15 -9.50
N SER A 124 22.53 16.17 -8.95
CA SER A 124 22.76 17.55 -9.38
C SER A 124 24.23 17.83 -9.10
N VAL A 125 25.10 17.55 -10.06
CA VAL A 125 26.47 18.03 -10.02
C VAL A 125 26.38 19.51 -10.37
N GLU A 126 26.20 20.34 -9.35
CA GLU A 126 26.50 21.76 -9.43
C GLU A 126 28.03 21.91 -9.53
N THR A 127 28.60 21.60 -10.69
CA THR A 127 29.99 22.01 -10.98
C THR A 127 29.98 23.50 -11.32
N PRO A 128 30.76 24.36 -10.65
CA PRO A 128 31.05 25.68 -11.15
C PRO A 128 32.13 25.54 -12.23
N ILE A 129 31.74 25.39 -13.49
CA ILE A 129 32.69 25.49 -14.60
C ILE A 129 32.60 26.91 -15.15
N GLY A 130 33.59 27.72 -14.78
CA GLY A 130 33.89 28.95 -15.48
C GLY A 130 34.18 28.64 -16.95
N ILE A 131 33.52 29.37 -17.85
CA ILE A 131 33.85 29.40 -19.26
C ILE A 131 34.23 30.83 -19.61
N ALA A 132 35.51 31.02 -19.90
CA ALA A 132 36.05 32.19 -20.57
C ALA A 132 36.26 31.85 -22.06
N LEU A 133 35.75 32.70 -22.97
CA LEU A 133 36.28 33.03 -24.32
C LEU A 133 35.27 33.99 -25.00
N ILE A 134 35.50 35.33 -25.08
CA ILE A 134 36.29 36.15 -26.04
C ILE A 134 35.79 36.09 -27.50
N LEU A 135 35.52 37.28 -28.10
CA LEU A 135 35.99 37.85 -29.40
C LEU A 135 35.00 38.96 -29.85
N LEU A 136 35.38 40.25 -29.78
CA LEU A 136 36.07 41.10 -30.79
C LEU A 136 35.12 42.03 -31.57
N LEU A 137 35.16 43.34 -31.27
CA LEU A 137 34.92 44.45 -32.21
C LEU A 137 35.86 45.61 -31.79
N GLY A 138 36.95 45.87 -32.53
CA GLY A 138 37.19 47.08 -33.36
C GLY A 138 37.21 48.38 -32.54
N GLY A 139 38.26 49.22 -32.44
CA GLY A 139 39.36 49.57 -33.33
C GLY A 139 39.33 51.10 -33.56
N ALA A 140 40.28 51.86 -32.98
CA ALA A 140 40.71 53.22 -33.36
C ALA A 140 41.71 53.75 -32.29
N ALA A 141 43.01 53.84 -32.58
CA ALA A 141 43.72 55.05 -33.03
C ALA A 141 43.77 56.18 -31.99
N LEU A 142 44.94 56.49 -31.42
CA LEU A 142 45.83 57.55 -31.91
C LEU A 142 47.06 57.72 -31.00
N PHE A 143 48.21 57.80 -31.64
CA PHE A 143 49.53 58.18 -31.10
C PHE A 143 49.52 59.64 -30.64
N THR A 144 49.99 59.95 -29.42
CA THR A 144 50.77 61.18 -29.19
C THR A 144 51.83 61.01 -28.11
N ILE A 145 53.04 61.39 -28.53
CA ILE A 145 54.36 61.45 -27.91
C ILE A 145 54.39 62.50 -26.77
N THR A 146 55.10 62.26 -25.66
CA THR A 146 56.31 63.03 -25.26
C THR A 146 56.76 62.88 -23.80
N ARG A 147 58.06 62.53 -23.70
CA ARG A 147 59.10 63.03 -22.79
C ARG A 147 59.14 62.59 -21.32
N ARG A 148 60.08 61.66 -21.10
CA ARG A 148 61.10 61.76 -20.03
C ARG A 148 61.58 63.21 -19.84
N ARG A 149 61.54 63.70 -18.61
CA ARG A 149 62.54 64.63 -18.07
C ARG A 149 63.10 64.07 -16.77
N ARG A 150 64.35 63.63 -16.83
CA ARG A 150 65.29 63.69 -15.69
C ARG A 150 65.92 65.08 -15.68
N ARG A 151 66.05 65.66 -14.50
CA ARG A 151 66.99 66.71 -14.04
C ARG A 151 66.48 67.08 -12.62
N ALA A 152 67.28 67.22 -11.58
CA ALA A 152 68.71 67.11 -11.37
C ALA A 152 68.91 66.66 -9.91
#